data_AF-A0AA47BUC1-F1
#
_entry.id   AF-A0AA47BUC1-F1
#
_cell.length_a   1.000
_cell.length_b   1.000
_cell.length_c   1.000
_cell.angle_alpha   90.00
_cell.angle_beta   90.00
_cell.angle_gamma   90.00
#
_symmetry.space_group_name_H-M   'P 1'
#
loop_
_entity.id
_entity.type
_entity.pdbx_description
1 polymer ?
#
loop_
_entity_poly.entity_id
_entity_poly.type
_entity_poly.pdbx_seq_one_letter_code
_entity_poly.pdbx_strand_id
1 'polypeptide(L)'
;MKYRPVLKGSYMRKLEPNLVFESDGGLYVFDVKYKAFDPQFGVKREHLFQLHTYIGQYGNGASIKGCGFVYPISEERWAALNLDKTQRLISDVIRQQEQEIPFHVLFLKIPDNTSLDFNRLMSEQCRMFIDTIHSKILIKEKIAAWA
;
A
#
# COMPACT_ATOMS: atom_id res chain seq x y z
N MET A 1 -1.19 17.96 -13.76
CA MET A 1 -0.57 17.53 -15.04
C MET A 1 -0.28 16.02 -14.97
N LYS A 2 -0.94 15.16 -15.76
CA LYS A 2 -0.64 13.71 -15.76
C LYS A 2 0.69 13.49 -16.51
N TYR A 3 1.72 13.02 -15.82
CA TYR A 3 3.02 12.73 -16.43
C TYR A 3 2.82 11.64 -17.50
N ARG A 4 3.08 11.97 -18.77
CA ARG A 4 3.00 11.03 -19.90
C ARG A 4 4.41 10.90 -20.47
N PRO A 5 5.14 9.80 -20.20
CA PRO A 5 6.40 9.58 -20.90
C PRO A 5 6.10 9.42 -22.39
N VAL A 6 6.56 10.37 -23.20
CA VAL A 6 6.52 10.28 -24.66
C VAL A 6 7.75 9.48 -25.08
N LEU A 7 7.57 8.17 -25.27
CA LEU A 7 8.52 7.38 -26.04
C LEU A 7 8.28 7.72 -27.51
N LYS A 8 9.34 7.92 -28.31
CA LYS A 8 9.26 8.29 -29.73
C LYS A 8 8.29 7.35 -30.48
N GLY A 9 7.09 7.83 -30.82
CA GLY A 9 5.99 7.04 -31.43
C GLY A 9 4.67 7.15 -30.66
N SER A 10 3.60 6.52 -31.19
CA SER A 10 2.23 6.53 -30.64
C SER A 10 2.03 5.70 -29.35
N TYR A 11 3.11 5.16 -28.78
CA TYR A 11 3.06 4.33 -27.57
C TYR A 11 2.86 5.19 -26.32
N MET A 12 1.62 5.26 -25.84
CA MET A 12 1.29 5.89 -24.55
C MET A 12 1.16 4.81 -23.46
N ARG A 13 2.07 4.80 -22.49
CA ARG A 13 1.89 4.00 -21.25
C ARG A 13 1.23 4.85 -20.18
N LYS A 14 0.05 4.42 -19.73
CA LYS A 14 -0.63 4.99 -18.56
C LYS A 14 -0.05 4.30 -17.32
N LEU A 15 0.73 5.04 -16.54
CA LEU A 15 1.23 4.55 -15.25
C LEU A 15 0.15 4.87 -14.22
N GLU A 16 -0.56 3.83 -13.76
CA GLU A 16 -1.61 3.98 -12.77
C GLU A 16 -1.41 3.00 -11.61
N PRO A 17 -1.49 3.49 -10.37
CA PRO A 17 -1.53 2.63 -9.19
C PRO A 17 -2.78 1.75 -9.20
N ASN A 18 -2.73 0.65 -8.45
CA ASN A 18 -3.90 -0.22 -8.31
C ASN A 18 -5.00 0.37 -7.42
N LEU A 19 -4.62 1.15 -6.41
CA LEU A 19 -5.56 1.73 -5.45
C LEU A 19 -5.18 3.18 -5.16
N VAL A 20 -6.16 4.07 -5.34
CA VAL A 20 -6.10 5.46 -4.90
C VAL A 20 -7.38 5.77 -4.16
N PHE A 21 -7.26 6.33 -2.96
CA PHE A 21 -8.39 6.82 -2.21
C PHE A 21 -8.07 8.17 -1.59
N GLU A 22 -9.12 8.93 -1.31
CA GLU A 22 -9.03 10.27 -0.74
C GLU A 22 -9.53 10.23 0.71
N SER A 23 -8.76 10.84 1.60
CA SER A 23 -9.15 11.10 2.99
C SER A 23 -8.46 12.36 3.47
N ASP A 24 -9.11 13.12 4.34
CA ASP A 24 -8.54 14.31 5.01
C ASP A 24 -7.90 15.32 4.03
N GLY A 25 -8.53 15.50 2.86
CA GLY A 25 -8.10 16.45 1.84
C GLY A 25 -6.83 16.05 1.07
N GLY A 26 -6.41 14.78 1.14
CA GLY A 26 -5.27 14.27 0.40
C GLY A 26 -5.44 12.84 -0.11
N LEU A 27 -4.48 12.42 -0.93
CA LEU A 27 -4.50 11.13 -1.60
C LEU A 27 -3.61 10.11 -0.91
N TYR A 28 -4.11 8.88 -0.90
CA TYR A 28 -3.39 7.70 -0.49
C TYR A 28 -3.18 6.79 -1.70
N VAL A 29 -1.92 6.47 -2.01
CA VAL A 29 -1.55 5.80 -3.26
C VAL A 29 -0.92 4.44 -2.98
N PHE A 30 -1.60 3.37 -3.36
CA PHE A 30 -1.17 2.00 -3.10
C PHE A 30 -1.11 1.15 -4.38
N ASP A 31 -0.16 0.23 -4.41
CA ASP A 31 -0.04 -0.78 -5.46
C ASP A 31 -0.07 -2.19 -4.87
N VAL A 32 -0.79 -3.11 -5.49
CA VAL A 32 -0.98 -4.48 -5.02
C VAL A 32 0.09 -5.36 -5.63
N LYS A 33 0.82 -6.13 -4.81
CA LYS A 33 1.88 -7.03 -5.26
C LYS A 33 1.52 -8.48 -4.95
N TYR A 34 1.37 -9.26 -6.01
CA TYR A 34 1.10 -10.71 -5.93
C TYR A 34 2.36 -11.56 -5.79
N LYS A 35 3.54 -10.97 -6.02
CA LYS A 35 4.81 -11.61 -5.68
C LYS A 35 4.99 -11.56 -4.16
N ALA A 36 5.49 -12.66 -3.60
CA ALA A 36 5.84 -12.76 -2.20
C ALA A 36 6.67 -11.57 -1.70
N PHE A 37 6.30 -11.06 -0.52
CA PHE A 37 7.16 -10.15 0.25
C PHE A 37 8.42 -10.89 0.70
N ASP A 38 9.56 -10.23 0.57
CA ASP A 38 10.85 -10.76 1.02
C ASP A 38 11.14 -10.20 2.43
N PRO A 39 11.23 -11.03 3.47
CA PRO A 39 11.47 -10.52 4.83
C PRO A 39 12.88 -9.98 5.04
N GLN A 40 13.85 -10.39 4.21
CA GLN A 40 15.24 -9.94 4.31
C GLN A 40 15.46 -8.64 3.55
N PHE A 41 14.91 -8.55 2.33
CA PHE A 41 15.15 -7.43 1.41
C PHE A 41 13.94 -6.49 1.25
N GLY A 42 12.79 -6.84 1.83
CA GLY A 42 11.58 -6.03 1.82
C GLY A 42 10.96 -5.88 0.43
N VAL A 43 10.57 -4.65 0.11
CA VAL A 43 9.97 -4.31 -1.18
C VAL A 43 11.06 -4.22 -2.26
N LYS A 44 10.82 -4.87 -3.41
CA LYS A 44 11.73 -4.79 -4.56
C LYS A 44 11.94 -3.36 -5.04
N ARG A 45 13.19 -3.04 -5.38
CA ARG A 45 13.59 -1.73 -5.92
C ARG A 45 12.75 -1.26 -7.11
N GLU A 46 12.41 -2.16 -8.03
CA GLU A 46 11.56 -1.86 -9.20
C GLU A 46 10.16 -1.36 -8.82
N HIS A 47 9.59 -1.92 -7.74
CA HIS A 47 8.29 -1.49 -7.22
C HIS A 47 8.38 -0.13 -6.54
N LEU A 48 9.47 0.13 -5.80
CA LEU A 48 9.70 1.44 -5.18
C LEU A 48 9.83 2.54 -6.24
N PHE A 49 10.56 2.30 -7.33
CA PHE A 49 10.64 3.26 -8.45
C PHE A 49 9.28 3.54 -9.09
N GLN A 50 8.46 2.50 -9.25
CA GLN A 50 7.09 2.65 -9.75
C GLN A 50 6.24 3.51 -8.80
N LEU A 51 6.33 3.26 -7.49
CA LEU A 51 5.62 4.04 -6.47
C LEU A 51 6.05 5.52 -6.48
N HIS A 52 7.35 5.80 -6.52
CA HIS A 52 7.87 7.17 -6.66
C HIS A 52 7.33 7.88 -7.91
N THR A 53 7.12 7.13 -9.00
CA THR A 53 6.53 7.66 -10.23
C THR A 53 5.07 8.03 -10.03
N TYR A 54 4.29 7.18 -9.35
CA TYR A 54 2.90 7.47 -9.02
C TYR A 54 2.77 8.68 -8.08
N ILE A 55 3.58 8.73 -7.02
CA ILE A 55 3.63 9.87 -6.09
C ILE A 55 3.92 11.16 -6.86
N GLY A 56 4.94 11.17 -7.72
CA GLY A 56 5.26 12.35 -8.54
C GLY A 56 4.15 12.73 -9.52
N GLN A 57 3.43 11.75 -10.08
CA GLN A 57 2.31 12.00 -10.99
C GLN A 57 1.09 12.62 -10.30
N TYR A 58 0.65 12.00 -9.21
CA TYR A 58 -0.54 12.41 -8.47
C TYR A 58 -0.27 13.62 -7.58
N GLY A 59 0.96 13.75 -7.08
CA GLY A 59 1.45 14.90 -6.29
C GLY A 59 1.37 16.24 -7.05
N ASN A 60 1.35 16.22 -8.39
CA ASN A 60 1.18 17.44 -9.19
C ASN A 60 -0.22 18.05 -9.11
N GLY A 61 -1.19 17.34 -8.53
CA GLY A 61 -2.60 17.79 -8.48
C GLY A 61 -3.23 17.72 -7.10
N ALA A 62 -2.64 16.97 -6.16
CA ALA A 62 -3.14 16.83 -4.80
C ALA A 62 -1.99 16.47 -3.84
N SER A 63 -2.17 16.77 -2.55
CA SER A 63 -1.23 16.34 -1.51
C SER A 63 -1.26 14.82 -1.37
N ILE A 64 -0.09 14.17 -1.39
CA ILE A 64 0.02 12.75 -1.06
C ILE A 64 0.19 12.61 0.45
N LYS A 65 -0.77 11.96 1.10
CA LYS A 65 -0.82 11.79 2.56
C LYS A 65 -0.35 10.42 3.02
N GLY A 66 -0.34 9.46 2.11
CA GLY A 66 0.26 8.16 2.38
C GLY A 66 0.45 7.37 1.10
N CYS A 67 1.32 6.39 1.17
CA CYS A 67 1.60 5.54 0.03
C CYS A 67 2.04 4.16 0.47
N GLY A 68 2.09 3.21 -0.48
CA GLY A 68 2.80 1.97 -0.26
C GLY A 68 2.25 0.79 -1.04
N PHE A 69 2.26 -0.37 -0.40
CA PHE A 69 1.96 -1.64 -1.05
C PHE A 69 1.01 -2.50 -0.24
N VAL A 70 0.20 -3.28 -0.96
CA VAL A 70 -0.62 -4.34 -0.39
C VAL A 70 -0.10 -5.69 -0.86
N TYR A 71 0.22 -6.57 0.08
CA TYR A 71 0.67 -7.94 -0.17
C TYR A 71 -0.38 -8.93 0.32
N PRO A 72 -1.11 -9.61 -0.58
CA PRO A 72 -1.78 -10.85 -0.25
C PRO A 72 -0.74 -11.88 0.20
N ILE A 73 -1.00 -12.56 1.32
CA ILE A 73 -0.08 -13.56 1.87
C ILE A 73 -0.86 -14.76 2.42
N SER A 74 -0.43 -15.96 2.04
CA SER A 74 -1.00 -17.23 2.54
C SER A 74 -0.82 -17.39 4.05
N GLU A 75 -1.70 -18.16 4.70
CA GLU A 75 -1.60 -18.43 6.14
C GLU A 75 -0.26 -19.04 6.58
N GLU A 76 0.30 -19.95 5.79
CA GLU A 76 1.60 -20.57 6.06
C GLU A 76 2.70 -19.50 6.20
N ARG A 77 2.83 -18.64 5.18
CA ARG A 77 3.78 -17.53 5.19
C ARG A 77 3.47 -16.47 6.25
N TRP A 78 2.19 -16.25 6.55
CA TRP A 78 1.79 -15.36 7.65
C TRP A 78 2.39 -15.80 8.97
N ALA A 79 2.29 -17.10 9.28
CA ALA A 79 2.86 -17.70 10.47
C ALA A 79 4.40 -17.65 10.44
N ALA A 80 5.02 -18.00 9.30
CA ALA A 80 6.48 -17.98 9.15
C ALA A 80 7.10 -16.58 9.35
N LEU A 81 6.37 -15.53 8.96
CA LEU A 81 6.80 -14.13 9.11
C LEU A 81 6.34 -13.49 10.43
N ASN A 82 5.64 -14.23 11.29
CA ASN A 82 5.15 -13.75 12.59
C ASN A 82 4.34 -12.43 12.49
N LEU A 83 3.53 -12.30 11.43
CA LEU A 83 2.81 -11.04 11.11
C LEU A 83 1.69 -10.69 12.09
N ASP A 84 1.34 -11.62 12.99
CA ASP A 84 0.47 -11.33 14.12
C ASP A 84 1.10 -10.28 15.06
N LYS A 85 2.43 -10.32 15.25
CA LYS A 85 3.15 -9.35 16.09
C LYS A 85 3.25 -7.97 15.45
N THR A 86 3.47 -7.92 14.13
CA THR A 86 3.52 -6.65 13.38
C THR A 86 2.12 -6.09 13.08
N GLN A 87 1.07 -6.79 13.52
CA GLN A 87 -0.31 -6.41 13.33
C GLN A 87 -0.60 -5.98 11.87
N ARG A 88 -0.12 -6.80 10.91
CA ARG A 88 -0.42 -6.67 9.47
C ARG A 88 0.18 -5.46 8.76
N LEU A 89 1.02 -4.67 9.44
CA LEU A 89 1.49 -3.39 8.94
C LEU A 89 2.98 -3.20 9.24
N ILE A 90 3.75 -2.84 8.21
CA ILE A 90 5.08 -2.25 8.37
C ILE A 90 4.97 -0.80 7.88
N SER A 91 5.46 0.14 8.68
CA SER A 91 5.43 1.56 8.34
C SER A 91 6.84 2.15 8.33
N ASP A 92 7.07 3.04 7.39
CA ASP A 92 8.28 3.83 7.24
C ASP A 92 7.91 5.17 6.58
N VAL A 93 8.90 5.90 6.06
CA VAL A 93 8.72 7.17 5.35
C VAL A 93 9.43 7.12 4.00
N ILE A 94 8.75 7.57 2.95
CA ILE A 94 9.38 7.90 1.67
C ILE A 94 9.67 9.39 1.65
N ARG A 95 10.91 9.76 1.32
CA ARG A 95 11.31 11.15 1.07
C ARG A 95 11.30 11.44 -0.42
N GLN A 96 10.51 12.43 -0.83
CA GLN A 96 10.45 12.87 -2.23
C GLN A 96 10.13 14.37 -2.29
N GLN A 97 10.93 15.13 -3.05
CA GLN A 97 10.75 16.58 -3.22
C GLN A 97 10.65 17.33 -1.87
N GLU A 98 11.56 17.02 -0.94
CA GLU A 98 11.59 17.59 0.42
C GLU A 98 10.34 17.28 1.28
N GLN A 99 9.43 16.44 0.80
CA GLN A 99 8.30 15.95 1.56
C GLN A 99 8.59 14.57 2.15
N GLU A 100 8.23 14.40 3.41
CA GLU A 100 8.15 13.10 4.08
C GLU A 100 6.73 12.57 3.93
N ILE A 101 6.60 11.44 3.21
CA ILE A 101 5.32 10.81 2.92
C ILE A 101 5.26 9.49 3.70
N PRO A 102 4.24 9.28 4.56
CA PRO A 102 4.01 8.00 5.22
C PRO A 102 3.99 6.84 4.22
N PHE A 103 4.81 5.85 4.46
CA PHE A 103 4.94 4.65 3.64
C PHE A 103 4.49 3.42 4.41
N HIS A 104 3.61 2.62 3.81
CA HIS A 104 2.98 1.48 4.46
C HIS A 104 3.03 0.21 3.60
N VAL A 105 3.52 -0.87 4.17
CA VAL A 105 3.37 -2.22 3.62
C VAL A 105 2.29 -2.94 4.41
N LEU A 106 1.16 -3.15 3.77
CA LEU A 106 -0.04 -3.79 4.32
C LEU A 106 -0.10 -5.26 3.89
N PHE A 107 -0.40 -6.15 4.84
CA PHE A 107 -0.55 -7.58 4.57
C PHE A 107 -2.01 -8.01 4.67
N LEU A 108 -2.54 -8.56 3.57
CA LEU A 108 -3.85 -9.20 3.53
C LEU A 108 -3.66 -10.71 3.67
N LYS A 109 -4.03 -11.27 4.83
CA LYS A 109 -3.99 -12.71 5.05
C LYS A 109 -5.02 -13.40 4.15
N ILE A 110 -4.58 -14.37 3.37
CA ILE A 110 -5.41 -15.21 2.51
C ILE A 110 -5.58 -16.56 3.20
N PRO A 111 -6.81 -16.93 3.62
CA PRO A 111 -7.07 -18.24 4.20
C PRO A 111 -6.74 -19.39 3.24
N ASP A 112 -6.53 -20.58 3.78
CA ASP A 112 -6.38 -21.78 2.95
C ASP A 112 -7.65 -22.02 2.10
N ASN A 113 -7.47 -22.15 0.78
CA ASN A 113 -8.55 -22.32 -0.19
C ASN A 113 -9.19 -23.71 -0.16
N THR A 114 -8.63 -24.64 0.61
CA THR A 114 -9.21 -25.97 0.85
C THR A 114 -10.25 -25.98 1.98
N SER A 115 -10.34 -24.88 2.74
CA SER A 115 -11.30 -24.75 3.84
C SER A 115 -12.74 -24.56 3.34
N LEU A 116 -13.68 -25.35 3.87
CA LEU A 116 -15.13 -25.16 3.64
C LEU A 116 -15.62 -23.77 4.12
N ASP A 117 -14.89 -23.17 5.07
CA ASP A 117 -15.18 -21.86 5.64
C ASP A 117 -14.42 -20.72 4.94
N PHE A 118 -13.74 -20.98 3.82
CA PHE A 118 -12.88 -20.00 3.13
C PHE A 118 -13.56 -18.64 2.95
N ASN A 119 -14.80 -18.60 2.46
CA ASN A 119 -15.51 -17.34 2.21
C ASN A 119 -15.75 -16.53 3.50
N ARG A 120 -16.13 -17.21 4.59
CA ARG A 120 -16.34 -16.57 5.90
C ARG A 120 -15.01 -16.01 6.43
N LEU A 121 -13.96 -16.83 6.41
CA LEU A 121 -12.63 -16.44 6.88
C LEU A 121 -12.06 -15.30 6.04
N MET A 122 -12.21 -15.35 4.72
CA MET A 122 -11.72 -14.31 3.81
C MET A 122 -12.46 -12.99 4.04
N SER A 123 -13.78 -13.03 4.27
CA SER A 123 -14.56 -11.87 4.64
C SER A 123 -14.09 -11.25 5.96
N GLU A 124 -13.78 -12.08 6.96
CA GLU A 124 -13.20 -11.62 8.24
C GLU A 124 -11.82 -10.98 8.03
N GLN A 125 -10.95 -11.59 7.22
CA GLN A 125 -9.63 -11.02 6.90
C GLN A 125 -9.74 -9.69 6.15
N CYS A 126 -10.68 -9.55 5.23
CA CYS A 126 -10.95 -8.29 4.54
C CYS A 126 -11.43 -7.21 5.51
N ARG A 127 -12.35 -7.53 6.42
CA ARG A 127 -12.81 -6.60 7.46
C ARG A 127 -11.64 -6.12 8.33
N MET A 128 -10.83 -7.05 8.85
CA MET A 128 -9.65 -6.71 9.66
C MET A 128 -8.64 -5.85 8.90
N PHE A 129 -8.47 -6.10 7.60
CA PHE A 129 -7.60 -5.32 6.73
C PHE A 129 -8.08 -3.87 6.59
N ILE A 130 -9.38 -3.68 6.32
CA ILE A 130 -10.00 -2.36 6.23
C ILE A 130 -9.94 -1.63 7.59
N ASP A 131 -10.22 -2.32 8.69
CA ASP A 131 -10.10 -1.76 10.04
C ASP A 131 -8.67 -1.28 10.34
N THR A 132 -7.66 -2.00 9.83
CA THR A 132 -6.25 -1.60 9.97
C THR A 132 -5.96 -0.31 9.20
N ILE A 133 -6.49 -0.16 7.98
CA ILE A 133 -6.34 1.08 7.19
C ILE A 133 -6.98 2.24 7.96
N HIS A 134 -8.22 2.10 8.42
CA HIS A 134 -8.88 3.17 9.16
C HIS A 134 -8.15 3.53 10.45
N SER A 135 -7.85 2.55 11.30
CA SER A 135 -7.31 2.81 12.64
C SER A 135 -5.85 3.26 12.66
N LYS A 136 -5.02 2.79 11.72
CA LYS A 136 -3.56 3.03 11.77
C LYS A 136 -3.03 3.97 10.71
N ILE A 137 -3.71 4.08 9.58
CA ILE A 137 -3.28 4.92 8.46
C ILE A 137 -4.10 6.20 8.45
N LEU A 138 -5.43 6.11 8.54
CA LEU A 138 -6.30 7.29 8.44
C LEU A 138 -6.45 8.05 9.76
N ILE A 139 -6.64 7.37 10.90
CA ILE A 139 -6.93 8.04 12.18
C ILE A 139 -5.70 8.69 12.83
N LYS A 140 -4.48 8.27 12.50
CA LYS A 140 -3.25 8.79 13.13
C LYS A 140 -3.00 10.29 12.89
N GLU A 141 -3.53 10.88 11.82
CA GLU A 141 -3.34 12.31 11.55
C GLU A 141 -4.16 13.22 12.49
N LYS A 142 -5.24 12.72 13.11
CA LYS A 142 -6.06 13.55 14.01
C LYS A 142 -5.38 13.89 15.34
N ILE A 143 -4.45 13.07 15.82
CA ILE A 143 -3.81 13.29 17.13
C ILE A 143 -2.62 14.27 17.02
N ALA A 144 -1.93 14.29 15.88
CA ALA A 144 -0.82 15.22 15.65
C ALA A 144 -1.28 16.68 15.41
N ALA A 145 -2.56 16.90 15.09
CA ALA A 145 -3.11 18.24 14.86
C ALA A 145 -3.51 18.98 16.16
N TRP A 146 -3.33 18.36 17.34
CA TRP A 146 -3.71 18.90 18.65
C TRP A 146 -2.56 18.88 19.67
N ALA A 147 -1.33 18.63 19.21
CA ALA A 147 -0.09 18.69 20.01
C ALA A 147 0.80 19.82 19.51
#